data_AF-A0A7G9NZA8-F1
#
_entry.id   AF-A0A7G9NZA8-F1
#
_cell.length_a   1.000
_cell.length_b   1.000
_cell.length_c   1.000
_cell.angle_alpha   90.00
_cell.angle_beta   90.00
_cell.angle_gamma   90.00
#
_symmetry.space_group_name_H-M   'P 1'
#
loop_
_entity.id
_entity.type
_entity.pdbx_description
1 polymer ?
#
loop_
_entity_poly.entity_id
_entity_poly.type
_entity_poly.pdbx_seq_one_letter_code
_entity_poly.pdbx_strand_id
1 'polypeptide(L)'
;MTDWMNVINSDSRIIHSRLREIVREDSLCSKRFEEAQALAIGLYDPNQPPHPKQLIPYFTEHRIPHLITVEDLANRLLFGEPNEDDLSEANWLLTPYAEEAMYLLSAIWLHDIGLIAGIFPTDQVGPTTDWREIRDTHEDRAANYILNGWHEYCRQWGPNQKKNLAEIVIYHRQKWDLAEMTCPNIIGDTCPNVRRRELAAVLRLADACHIDGTRCPGDLKDLYYVMGMPHSSAIHWGLPEFISSLRFNHRNKQIKLDCDLPEIRTYGNVTVDFKPIVMHEVIDSVRRELISVKPWLASNTNTSIDDVVCDFHRPRTTRDPSRPMAQMWPYLIERVACASEAACMVAALARSVGNDTTSSAVNIDSIKQVLGVAIQAHEYNFIVNDLCERLLQFLDSEPNGKQLNSFIDNFLDEQQEAVNQVVAVAKSALHISNKDWVFIYGYSATVAKYLSELIHAGFDGIVWAVKCKRRLPGMPPYWDESQRMVTELKSINPRCDIRLIDVGDIHSWLGLANKKYVDAHVLLGTRGIFNGGEALCTVGNRTIASVAQEHNVPVYLLTGINKRRSGSKFDEQVESKLETALTILRNKTTTIMSSPPIDVLPKDLFTLIFPSENNGVADQKPSTSEDSS
;
A
#
# COMPACT_ATOMS: atom_id res chain seq x y z
N MET A 1 33.44 2.95 -21.63
CA MET A 1 33.68 1.72 -20.84
C MET A 1 34.67 1.95 -19.69
N THR A 2 35.83 2.57 -19.94
CA THR A 2 36.87 2.85 -18.92
C THR A 2 36.38 3.71 -17.75
N ASP A 3 35.59 4.76 -17.98
CA ASP A 3 35.10 5.64 -16.90
C ASP A 3 34.08 4.96 -15.97
N TRP A 4 33.18 4.14 -16.52
CA TRP A 4 32.22 3.38 -15.71
C TRP A 4 32.88 2.29 -14.87
N MET A 5 33.90 1.63 -15.41
CA MET A 5 34.70 0.70 -14.60
C MET A 5 35.38 1.44 -13.42
N ASN A 6 35.79 2.70 -13.58
CA ASN A 6 36.33 3.48 -12.47
C ASN A 6 35.25 3.85 -11.43
N VAL A 7 33.99 4.07 -11.83
CA VAL A 7 32.87 4.28 -10.89
C VAL A 7 32.57 3.01 -10.11
N ILE A 8 32.48 1.87 -10.79
CA ILE A 8 32.27 0.56 -10.15
C ILE A 8 33.44 0.21 -9.23
N ASN A 9 34.67 0.48 -9.65
CA ASN A 9 35.87 0.22 -8.85
C ASN A 9 36.10 1.25 -7.73
N SER A 10 35.31 2.32 -7.65
CA SER A 10 35.41 3.30 -6.56
C SER A 10 34.31 3.17 -5.51
N ASP A 11 33.22 2.42 -5.78
CA ASP A 11 32.26 2.03 -4.75
C ASP A 11 32.83 0.88 -3.91
N SER A 12 33.28 1.20 -2.70
CA SER A 12 33.90 0.26 -1.77
C SER A 12 33.02 -0.94 -1.44
N ARG A 13 31.69 -0.84 -1.60
CA ARG A 13 30.76 -1.97 -1.40
C ARG A 13 30.98 -3.09 -2.44
N ILE A 14 31.31 -2.74 -3.68
CA ILE A 14 31.53 -3.70 -4.78
C ILE A 14 32.88 -4.39 -4.62
N ILE A 15 33.87 -3.69 -4.07
CA ILE A 15 35.26 -4.14 -3.99
C ILE A 15 35.40 -5.38 -3.07
N HIS A 16 34.47 -5.60 -2.13
CA HIS A 16 34.54 -6.64 -1.11
C HIS A 16 33.44 -7.73 -1.20
N SER A 17 32.79 -7.89 -2.37
CA SER A 17 31.81 -8.96 -2.57
C SER A 17 32.48 -10.34 -2.59
N ARG A 18 32.14 -11.20 -1.62
CA ARG A 18 32.65 -12.59 -1.52
C ARG A 18 32.22 -13.43 -2.72
N LEU A 19 31.03 -13.19 -3.27
CA LEU A 19 30.60 -13.78 -4.54
C LEU A 19 31.59 -13.49 -5.68
N ARG A 20 32.06 -12.24 -5.80
CA ARG A 20 33.05 -11.88 -6.83
C ARG A 20 34.40 -12.54 -6.60
N GLU A 21 34.82 -12.72 -5.35
CA GLU A 21 36.04 -13.46 -5.02
C GLU A 21 35.96 -14.92 -5.49
N ILE A 22 34.86 -15.61 -5.15
CA ILE A 22 34.59 -16.99 -5.56
C ILE A 22 34.61 -17.14 -7.10
N VAL A 23 34.01 -16.19 -7.83
CA VAL A 23 34.02 -16.20 -9.29
C VAL A 23 35.42 -16.01 -9.88
N ARG A 24 36.27 -15.19 -9.25
CA ARG A 24 37.66 -14.94 -9.71
C ARG A 24 38.59 -16.14 -9.55
N GLU A 25 38.24 -17.09 -8.67
CA GLU A 25 39.00 -18.34 -8.50
C GLU A 25 38.95 -19.23 -9.76
N ASP A 26 37.92 -19.07 -10.61
CA ASP A 26 37.78 -19.79 -11.87
C ASP A 26 37.79 -18.83 -13.08
N SER A 27 38.82 -18.97 -13.93
CA SER A 27 39.03 -18.05 -15.06
C SER A 27 37.93 -18.05 -16.12
N LEU A 28 37.20 -19.16 -16.30
CA LEU A 28 36.09 -19.24 -17.25
C LEU A 28 34.85 -18.54 -16.67
N CYS A 29 34.57 -18.78 -15.39
CA CYS A 29 33.48 -18.15 -14.66
C CYS A 29 33.66 -16.62 -14.60
N SER A 30 34.87 -16.14 -14.30
CA SER A 30 35.20 -14.70 -14.30
C SER A 30 34.89 -14.05 -15.64
N LYS A 31 35.36 -14.63 -16.75
CA LYS A 31 35.11 -14.09 -18.09
C LYS A 31 33.63 -14.06 -18.45
N ARG A 32 32.88 -15.11 -18.11
CA ARG A 32 31.43 -15.19 -18.35
C ARG A 32 30.66 -14.12 -17.57
N PHE A 33 31.03 -13.93 -16.31
CA PHE A 33 30.44 -12.88 -15.49
C PHE A 33 30.79 -11.48 -16.02
N GLU A 34 32.06 -11.22 -16.36
CA GLU A 34 32.51 -9.96 -16.95
C GLU A 34 31.75 -9.63 -18.24
N GLU A 35 31.51 -10.62 -19.10
CA GLU A 35 30.69 -10.47 -20.30
C GLU A 35 29.24 -10.08 -19.97
N ALA A 36 28.60 -10.75 -19.01
CA ALA A 36 27.23 -10.44 -18.58
C ALA A 36 27.12 -9.04 -17.93
N GLN A 37 28.08 -8.70 -17.07
CA GLN A 37 28.17 -7.40 -16.42
C GLN A 37 28.38 -6.28 -17.45
N ALA A 38 29.30 -6.48 -18.39
CA ALA A 38 29.56 -5.52 -19.47
C ALA A 38 28.33 -5.29 -20.35
N LEU A 39 27.57 -6.35 -20.65
CA LEU A 39 26.31 -6.24 -21.37
C LEU A 39 25.30 -5.37 -20.60
N ALA A 40 25.06 -5.68 -19.33
CA ALA A 40 24.14 -4.91 -18.49
C ALA A 40 24.55 -3.42 -18.46
N ILE A 41 25.83 -3.14 -18.19
CA ILE A 41 26.36 -1.76 -18.19
C ILE A 41 26.13 -1.08 -19.55
N GLY A 42 26.42 -1.77 -20.65
CA GLY A 42 26.23 -1.23 -22.00
C GLY A 42 24.77 -0.92 -22.32
N LEU A 43 23.84 -1.78 -21.89
CA LEU A 43 22.40 -1.56 -22.05
C LEU A 43 21.86 -0.40 -21.21
N TYR A 44 22.48 -0.11 -20.07
CA TYR A 44 22.14 1.03 -19.21
C TYR A 44 22.96 2.31 -19.50
N ASP A 45 23.96 2.25 -20.40
CA ASP A 45 24.79 3.41 -20.75
C ASP A 45 23.99 4.36 -21.66
N PRO A 46 23.66 5.59 -21.19
CA PRO A 46 22.91 6.55 -22.00
C PRO A 46 23.67 7.07 -23.22
N ASN A 47 24.99 6.84 -23.27
CA ASN A 47 25.86 7.29 -24.35
C ASN A 47 26.10 6.22 -25.41
N GLN A 48 25.63 4.97 -25.21
CA GLN A 48 25.73 3.92 -26.22
C GLN A 48 24.39 3.73 -26.93
N PRO A 49 24.39 3.60 -28.27
CA PRO A 49 23.17 3.30 -28.99
C PRO A 49 22.58 1.95 -28.51
N PRO A 50 21.24 1.84 -28.42
CA PRO A 50 20.27 2.77 -29.01
C PRO A 50 19.84 3.91 -28.08
N HIS A 51 20.01 5.15 -28.59
CA HIS A 51 19.45 6.43 -28.15
C HIS A 51 17.89 6.41 -28.02
N PRO A 52 17.24 7.55 -27.70
CA PRO A 52 16.34 7.89 -26.56
C PRO A 52 15.41 6.82 -25.93
N LYS A 53 15.67 5.51 -26.12
CA LYS A 53 14.78 4.41 -25.75
C LYS A 53 14.96 3.88 -24.31
N GLN A 54 15.94 4.34 -23.55
CA GLN A 54 16.20 3.89 -22.16
C GLN A 54 15.36 4.63 -21.09
N LEU A 55 14.14 5.04 -21.43
CA LEU A 55 13.19 5.48 -20.41
C LEU A 55 12.60 4.21 -19.79
N ILE A 56 12.91 3.95 -18.52
CA ILE A 56 12.09 3.11 -17.64
C ILE A 56 11.25 4.10 -16.83
N PRO A 57 10.13 4.62 -17.36
CA PRO A 57 9.42 5.64 -16.65
C PRO A 57 8.71 5.02 -15.46
N TYR A 58 8.80 5.73 -14.34
CA TYR A 58 7.95 5.57 -13.17
C TYR A 58 8.10 4.25 -12.38
N PHE A 59 8.97 3.32 -12.76
CA PHE A 59 9.02 1.99 -12.14
C PHE A 59 10.44 1.66 -11.70
N THR A 60 10.78 2.02 -10.45
CA THR A 60 12.09 1.86 -9.78
C THR A 60 13.32 2.32 -10.56
N GLU A 61 14.39 2.71 -9.86
CA GLU A 61 15.69 2.71 -10.53
C GLU A 61 16.17 1.27 -10.66
N HIS A 62 16.20 0.73 -11.89
CA HIS A 62 16.75 -0.59 -12.20
C HIS A 62 18.12 -0.49 -12.88
N ARG A 63 18.86 0.60 -12.59
CA ARG A 63 20.21 0.86 -13.11
C ARG A 63 21.27 0.23 -12.22
N ILE A 64 22.54 0.48 -12.57
CA ILE A 64 23.73 0.02 -11.85
C ILE A 64 23.61 0.13 -10.31
N PRO A 65 23.13 1.24 -9.70
CA PRO A 65 22.99 1.32 -8.24
C PRO A 65 22.11 0.21 -7.65
N HIS A 66 20.99 -0.10 -8.29
CA HIS A 66 20.11 -1.18 -7.87
C HIS A 66 20.76 -2.55 -8.00
N LEU A 67 21.44 -2.83 -9.12
CA LEU A 67 22.14 -4.11 -9.33
C LEU A 67 23.22 -4.33 -8.28
N ILE A 68 23.94 -3.27 -7.90
CA ILE A 68 24.94 -3.30 -6.82
C ILE A 68 24.28 -3.60 -5.48
N THR A 69 23.17 -2.95 -5.15
CA THR A 69 22.46 -3.19 -3.89
C THR A 69 21.91 -4.62 -3.83
N VAL A 70 21.33 -5.14 -4.92
CA VAL A 70 20.84 -6.53 -4.97
C VAL A 70 22.01 -7.52 -4.84
N GLU A 71 23.17 -7.21 -5.43
CA GLU A 71 24.39 -7.98 -5.24
C GLU A 71 24.85 -8.00 -3.78
N ASP A 72 24.90 -6.84 -3.12
CA ASP A 72 25.23 -6.72 -1.69
C ASP A 72 24.25 -7.53 -0.82
N LEU A 73 22.95 -7.42 -1.08
CA LEU A 73 21.91 -8.16 -0.37
C LEU A 73 22.03 -9.67 -0.57
N ALA A 74 22.30 -10.13 -1.79
CA ALA A 74 22.56 -11.55 -2.06
C ALA A 74 23.83 -12.04 -1.33
N ASN A 75 24.88 -11.22 -1.31
CA ASN A 75 26.12 -11.53 -0.60
C ASN A 75 25.88 -11.62 0.92
N ARG A 76 25.15 -10.66 1.52
CA ARG A 76 24.81 -10.65 2.95
C ARG A 76 23.83 -11.77 3.33
N LEU A 77 22.93 -12.15 2.43
CA LEU A 77 22.07 -13.31 2.61
C LEU A 77 22.86 -14.62 2.61
N LEU A 78 23.94 -14.73 1.83
CA LEU A 78 24.75 -15.96 1.78
C LEU A 78 25.83 -16.03 2.85
N PHE A 79 26.45 -14.90 3.19
CA PHE A 79 27.68 -14.86 3.99
C PHE A 79 27.56 -14.06 5.30
N GLY A 80 26.40 -13.45 5.56
CA GLY A 80 26.19 -12.63 6.76
C GLY A 80 26.61 -11.17 6.61
N GLU A 81 26.45 -10.43 7.71
CA GLU A 81 26.82 -9.02 7.77
C GLU A 81 28.34 -8.87 7.94
N PRO A 82 29.00 -7.88 7.29
CA PRO A 82 30.47 -7.70 7.36
C PRO A 82 31.07 -7.52 8.76
N ASN A 83 30.25 -7.24 9.78
CA ASN A 83 30.67 -7.01 11.17
C ASN A 83 30.04 -8.00 12.17
N GLU A 84 29.38 -9.06 11.72
CA GLU A 84 28.94 -10.14 12.60
C GLU A 84 30.11 -11.10 12.84
N ASP A 85 30.93 -10.81 13.87
CA ASP A 85 32.11 -11.59 14.30
C ASP A 85 31.79 -13.07 14.67
N ASP A 86 30.51 -13.45 14.71
CA ASP A 86 30.01 -14.71 15.28
C ASP A 86 29.81 -15.85 14.26
N LEU A 87 29.91 -15.59 12.95
CA LEU A 87 29.80 -16.66 11.95
C LEU A 87 31.19 -17.12 11.52
N SER A 88 31.73 -18.12 12.22
CA SER A 88 32.88 -18.86 11.70
C SER A 88 32.52 -19.46 10.33
N GLU A 89 33.37 -19.28 9.31
CA GLU A 89 33.19 -19.80 7.94
C GLU A 89 32.80 -21.29 7.91
N ALA A 90 33.18 -22.06 8.93
CA ALA A 90 32.83 -23.47 9.13
C ALA A 90 31.31 -23.77 9.21
N ASN A 91 30.44 -22.78 9.38
CA ASN A 91 28.99 -22.97 9.54
C ASN A 91 28.16 -22.61 8.28
N TRP A 92 28.80 -22.21 7.18
CA TRP A 92 28.11 -21.88 5.92
C TRP A 92 27.83 -23.14 5.11
N LEU A 93 26.59 -23.63 5.12
CA LEU A 93 26.20 -24.82 4.35
C LEU A 93 25.95 -24.54 2.86
N LEU A 94 25.54 -23.31 2.51
CA LEU A 94 25.46 -22.85 1.13
C LEU A 94 26.63 -21.93 0.81
N THR A 95 27.78 -22.52 0.50
CA THR A 95 28.84 -21.83 -0.24
C THR A 95 28.67 -22.18 -1.73
N PRO A 96 28.40 -21.20 -2.61
CA PRO A 96 28.27 -21.49 -4.03
C PRO A 96 29.62 -21.89 -4.62
N TYR A 97 29.62 -22.83 -5.57
CA TYR A 97 30.79 -23.03 -6.44
C TYR A 97 31.00 -21.79 -7.34
N ALA A 98 32.20 -21.65 -7.92
CA ALA A 98 32.51 -20.55 -8.86
C ALA A 98 31.46 -20.40 -9.98
N GLU A 99 30.96 -21.52 -10.52
CA GLU A 99 29.94 -21.50 -11.55
C GLU A 99 28.56 -21.07 -11.04
N GLU A 100 28.16 -21.49 -9.83
CA GLU A 100 26.91 -21.05 -9.20
C GLU A 100 26.95 -19.55 -8.87
N ALA A 101 28.08 -19.07 -8.33
CA ALA A 101 28.31 -17.66 -8.06
C ALA A 101 28.28 -16.83 -9.35
N MET A 102 28.84 -17.36 -10.44
CA MET A 102 28.78 -16.73 -11.76
C MET A 102 27.35 -16.65 -12.28
N TYR A 103 26.56 -17.73 -12.20
CA TYR A 103 25.15 -17.70 -12.57
C TYR A 103 24.34 -16.70 -11.76
N LEU A 104 24.51 -16.70 -10.43
CA LEU A 104 23.80 -15.79 -9.55
C LEU A 104 24.16 -14.33 -9.85
N LEU A 105 25.44 -14.00 -9.93
CA LEU A 105 25.88 -12.64 -10.25
C LEU A 105 25.41 -12.21 -11.65
N SER A 106 25.52 -13.07 -12.66
CA SER A 106 25.00 -12.76 -13.99
C SER A 106 23.48 -12.57 -13.99
N ALA A 107 22.74 -13.35 -13.20
CA ALA A 107 21.29 -13.19 -13.06
C ALA A 107 20.93 -11.87 -12.40
N ILE A 108 21.61 -11.50 -11.31
CA ILE A 108 21.44 -10.20 -10.63
C ILE A 108 21.63 -9.06 -11.62
N TRP A 109 22.67 -9.09 -12.45
CA TRP A 109 22.95 -8.01 -13.40
C TRP A 109 22.02 -7.97 -14.61
N LEU A 110 21.30 -9.06 -14.91
CA LEU A 110 20.47 -9.19 -16.11
C LEU A 110 18.96 -9.32 -15.84
N HIS A 111 18.53 -9.53 -14.59
CA HIS A 111 17.12 -9.88 -14.32
C HIS A 111 16.11 -8.82 -14.76
N ASP A 112 16.49 -7.54 -14.70
CA ASP A 112 15.63 -6.41 -15.00
C ASP A 112 15.87 -5.77 -16.38
N ILE A 113 16.75 -6.32 -17.22
CA ILE A 113 17.00 -5.74 -18.55
C ILE A 113 15.72 -5.75 -19.41
N GLY A 114 14.78 -6.66 -19.13
CA GLY A 114 13.49 -6.70 -19.79
C GLY A 114 12.61 -5.48 -19.55
N LEU A 115 12.90 -4.67 -18.52
CA LEU A 115 12.23 -3.38 -18.27
C LEU A 115 12.68 -2.27 -19.25
N ILE A 116 13.77 -2.48 -19.98
CA ILE A 116 14.24 -1.54 -20.99
C ILE A 116 13.29 -1.60 -22.19
N ALA A 117 12.53 -0.53 -22.41
CA ALA A 117 11.74 -0.37 -23.61
C ALA A 117 12.67 -0.21 -24.82
N GLY A 118 12.37 -0.85 -25.94
CA GLY A 118 13.25 -0.79 -27.10
C GLY A 118 14.42 -1.77 -27.06
N ILE A 119 14.51 -2.63 -26.04
CA ILE A 119 15.50 -3.72 -26.00
C ILE A 119 15.28 -4.70 -27.16
N PHE A 120 14.05 -4.80 -27.66
CA PHE A 120 13.73 -5.48 -28.91
C PHE A 120 13.45 -4.48 -30.04
N PRO A 121 13.88 -4.79 -31.29
CA PRO A 121 13.56 -3.96 -32.45
C PRO A 121 12.06 -3.74 -32.69
N THR A 122 11.22 -4.65 -32.19
CA THR A 122 9.75 -4.63 -32.33
C THR A 122 9.03 -3.81 -31.26
N ASP A 123 9.72 -3.33 -30.22
CA ASP A 123 9.09 -2.55 -29.16
C ASP A 123 8.61 -1.19 -29.70
N GLN A 124 7.35 -0.85 -29.41
CA GLN A 124 6.80 0.47 -29.68
C GLN A 124 7.09 1.40 -28.49
N VAL A 125 8.05 2.30 -28.65
CA VAL A 125 8.45 3.27 -27.63
C VAL A 125 7.87 4.66 -27.97
N GLY A 126 7.02 5.20 -27.10
CA GLY A 126 6.37 6.49 -27.28
C GLY A 126 5.31 6.80 -26.21
N PRO A 127 4.52 7.88 -26.39
CA PRO A 127 3.46 8.28 -25.44
C PRO A 127 2.38 7.23 -25.19
N THR A 128 2.24 6.26 -26.11
CA THR A 128 1.26 5.17 -26.04
C THR A 128 1.87 3.85 -25.57
N THR A 129 3.13 3.83 -25.12
CA THR A 129 3.76 2.62 -24.60
C THR A 129 3.01 2.12 -23.36
N ASP A 130 2.62 0.84 -23.38
CA ASP A 130 2.03 0.19 -22.22
C ASP A 130 3.14 -0.23 -21.24
N TRP A 131 3.50 0.71 -20.37
CA TRP A 131 4.52 0.48 -19.34
C TRP A 131 4.12 -0.58 -18.32
N ARG A 132 2.82 -0.83 -18.17
CA ARG A 132 2.32 -1.88 -17.28
C ARG A 132 2.59 -3.25 -17.90
N GLU A 133 2.35 -3.42 -19.20
CA GLU A 133 2.69 -4.65 -19.91
C GLU A 133 4.20 -4.94 -19.85
N ILE A 134 5.05 -3.95 -20.10
CA ILE A 134 6.51 -4.09 -20.00
C ILE A 134 6.90 -4.56 -18.59
N ARG A 135 6.35 -3.93 -17.54
CA ARG A 135 6.62 -4.32 -16.15
C ARG A 135 6.04 -5.70 -15.80
N ASP A 136 4.86 -6.06 -16.30
CA ASP A 136 4.22 -7.33 -15.96
C ASP A 136 4.87 -8.53 -16.69
N THR A 137 5.68 -8.27 -17.72
CA THR A 137 6.35 -9.29 -18.56
C THR A 137 7.88 -9.16 -18.61
N HIS A 138 8.50 -8.32 -17.77
CA HIS A 138 9.94 -8.03 -17.89
C HIS A 138 10.84 -9.25 -17.70
N GLU A 139 10.49 -10.22 -16.85
CA GLU A 139 11.32 -11.41 -16.67
C GLU A 139 11.30 -12.32 -17.91
N ASP A 140 10.15 -12.42 -18.60
CA ASP A 140 10.02 -13.12 -19.88
C ASP A 140 10.82 -12.39 -20.96
N ARG A 141 10.73 -11.05 -20.99
CA ARG A 141 11.50 -10.20 -21.90
C ARG A 141 13.00 -10.35 -21.66
N ALA A 142 13.46 -10.34 -20.41
CA ALA A 142 14.86 -10.52 -20.05
C ALA A 142 15.37 -11.91 -20.48
N ALA A 143 14.62 -12.97 -20.20
CA ALA A 143 14.93 -14.33 -20.63
C ALA A 143 14.98 -14.48 -22.15
N ASN A 144 14.04 -13.88 -22.87
CA ASN A 144 14.03 -13.87 -24.34
C ASN A 144 15.26 -13.15 -24.91
N TYR A 145 15.66 -12.03 -24.29
CA TYR A 145 16.87 -11.31 -24.70
C TYR A 145 18.14 -12.14 -24.47
N ILE A 146 18.25 -12.78 -23.30
CA ILE A 146 19.31 -13.74 -22.95
C ILE A 146 19.40 -14.88 -23.98
N LEU A 147 18.28 -15.43 -24.42
CA LEU A 147 18.28 -16.54 -25.38
C LEU A 147 18.63 -16.10 -26.80
N ASN A 148 18.08 -14.97 -27.26
CA ASN A 148 18.04 -14.63 -28.67
C ASN A 148 18.88 -13.38 -29.03
N GLY A 149 18.88 -12.35 -28.18
CA GLY A 149 19.64 -11.11 -28.40
C GLY A 149 21.11 -11.19 -27.95
N TRP A 150 21.44 -12.18 -27.13
CA TRP A 150 22.71 -12.23 -26.38
C TRP A 150 23.94 -12.70 -27.17
N HIS A 151 23.82 -13.01 -28.45
CA HIS A 151 24.91 -13.65 -29.21
C HIS A 151 26.04 -12.69 -29.60
N GLU A 152 25.78 -11.39 -29.72
CA GLU A 152 26.79 -10.42 -30.19
C GLU A 152 27.82 -10.05 -29.12
N TYR A 153 27.44 -10.08 -27.83
CA TYR A 153 28.24 -9.52 -26.74
C TYR A 153 28.91 -10.55 -25.82
N CYS A 154 28.39 -11.78 -25.75
CA CYS A 154 28.84 -12.75 -24.76
C CYS A 154 29.14 -14.11 -25.41
N ARG A 155 30.41 -14.28 -25.80
CA ARG A 155 30.89 -15.39 -26.62
C ARG A 155 31.28 -16.61 -25.78
N GLN A 156 31.54 -16.43 -24.49
CA GLN A 156 31.90 -17.53 -23.59
C GLN A 156 30.68 -18.34 -23.12
N TRP A 157 29.47 -17.85 -23.38
CA TRP A 157 28.21 -18.48 -22.97
C TRP A 157 27.70 -19.44 -24.05
N GLY A 158 27.69 -20.73 -23.74
CA GLY A 158 27.07 -21.73 -24.60
C GLY A 158 25.52 -21.71 -24.52
N PRO A 159 24.82 -22.37 -25.46
CA PRO A 159 23.35 -22.34 -25.51
C PRO A 159 22.67 -22.86 -24.23
N ASN A 160 23.21 -23.94 -23.64
CA ASN A 160 22.69 -24.48 -22.39
C ASN A 160 22.88 -23.50 -21.24
N GLN A 161 24.05 -22.84 -21.15
CA GLN A 161 24.32 -21.88 -20.10
C GLN A 161 23.37 -20.67 -20.18
N LYS A 162 23.11 -20.17 -21.39
CA LYS A 162 22.11 -19.11 -21.61
C LYS A 162 20.71 -19.54 -21.18
N LYS A 163 20.30 -20.76 -21.52
CA LYS A 163 19.02 -21.33 -21.08
C LYS A 163 18.91 -21.40 -19.56
N ASN A 164 19.97 -21.86 -18.88
CA ASN A 164 20.00 -21.96 -17.43
C ASN A 164 19.84 -20.61 -16.76
N LEU A 165 20.54 -19.60 -17.28
CA LEU A 165 20.45 -18.25 -16.76
C LEU A 165 19.11 -17.58 -17.05
N ALA A 166 18.55 -17.76 -18.26
CA ALA A 166 17.20 -17.31 -18.59
C ALA A 166 16.17 -17.87 -17.61
N GLU A 167 16.30 -19.16 -17.25
CA GLU A 167 15.39 -19.81 -16.30
C GLU A 167 15.54 -19.22 -14.88
N ILE A 168 16.76 -18.99 -14.40
CA ILE A 168 16.98 -18.30 -13.11
C ILE A 168 16.31 -16.91 -13.13
N VAL A 169 16.46 -16.16 -14.23
CA VAL A 169 15.83 -14.85 -14.41
C VAL A 169 14.31 -14.95 -14.42
N ILE A 170 13.67 -15.88 -15.12
CA ILE A 170 12.20 -16.02 -15.07
C ILE A 170 11.72 -16.22 -13.64
N TYR A 171 12.35 -17.17 -12.94
CA TYR A 171 11.96 -17.54 -11.60
C TYR A 171 12.43 -16.55 -10.52
N HIS A 172 12.97 -15.38 -10.86
CA HIS A 172 13.16 -14.33 -9.86
C HIS A 172 11.82 -13.72 -9.39
N ARG A 173 10.75 -13.82 -10.18
CA ARG A 173 9.43 -13.24 -9.85
C ARG A 173 8.53 -14.21 -9.10
N GLN A 174 7.85 -13.73 -8.06
CA GLN A 174 6.92 -14.53 -7.25
C GLN A 174 5.82 -15.25 -8.04
N LYS A 175 5.35 -14.67 -9.15
CA LYS A 175 4.27 -15.25 -9.96
C LYS A 175 4.63 -16.63 -10.56
N TRP A 176 5.92 -16.95 -10.65
CA TRP A 176 6.42 -18.25 -11.07
C TRP A 176 6.74 -19.09 -9.83
N ASP A 177 6.05 -20.22 -9.64
CA ASP A 177 6.31 -21.09 -8.50
C ASP A 177 7.64 -21.83 -8.69
N LEU A 178 8.60 -21.63 -7.79
CA LEU A 178 9.91 -22.30 -7.83
C LEU A 178 9.81 -23.84 -7.84
N ALA A 179 8.70 -24.40 -7.33
CA ALA A 179 8.42 -25.83 -7.42
C ALA A 179 8.28 -26.33 -8.87
N GLU A 180 7.84 -25.45 -9.78
CA GLU A 180 7.61 -25.73 -11.20
C GLU A 180 8.89 -25.57 -12.06
N MET A 181 9.99 -25.07 -11.48
CA MET A 181 11.26 -24.95 -12.19
C MET A 181 11.71 -26.32 -12.72
N THR A 182 11.90 -26.40 -14.04
CA THR A 182 12.36 -27.61 -14.71
C THR A 182 13.83 -27.83 -14.35
N CYS A 183 14.29 -29.06 -14.18
CA CYS A 183 15.69 -29.38 -13.84
C CYS A 183 16.29 -28.45 -12.76
N PRO A 184 15.77 -28.46 -11.51
CA PRO A 184 16.20 -27.52 -10.47
C PRO A 184 17.70 -27.61 -10.15
N ASN A 185 18.31 -28.73 -10.50
CA ASN A 185 19.72 -29.03 -10.43
C ASN A 185 20.22 -29.44 -11.81
N ILE A 186 21.40 -28.98 -12.20
CA ILE A 186 22.05 -29.36 -13.46
C ILE A 186 23.54 -29.63 -13.24
N ILE A 187 24.15 -30.34 -14.18
CA ILE A 187 25.61 -30.47 -14.25
C ILE A 187 26.15 -29.23 -14.94
N GLY A 188 27.04 -28.51 -14.26
CA GLY A 188 27.76 -27.35 -14.80
C GLY A 188 29.02 -27.76 -15.57
N ASP A 189 29.66 -26.78 -16.19
CA ASP A 189 30.94 -26.98 -16.90
C ASP A 189 32.11 -27.18 -15.92
N THR A 190 32.07 -26.52 -14.76
CA THR A 190 33.11 -26.56 -13.72
C THR A 190 32.56 -26.99 -12.37
N CYS A 191 31.24 -27.12 -12.23
CA CYS A 191 30.56 -27.56 -11.03
C CYS A 191 29.75 -28.86 -11.27
N PRO A 192 29.86 -29.88 -10.38
CA PRO A 192 29.08 -31.12 -10.53
C PRO A 192 27.58 -30.93 -10.33
N ASN A 193 27.16 -29.86 -9.63
CA ASN A 193 25.76 -29.59 -9.34
C ASN A 193 25.49 -28.10 -9.16
N VAL A 194 24.94 -27.45 -10.19
CA VAL A 194 24.44 -26.08 -10.12
C VAL A 194 22.99 -26.09 -9.65
N ARG A 195 22.74 -25.57 -8.45
CA ARG A 195 21.45 -25.54 -7.76
C ARG A 195 20.57 -24.37 -8.22
N ARG A 196 20.12 -24.41 -9.48
CA ARG A 196 19.42 -23.29 -10.14
C ARG A 196 18.21 -22.77 -9.36
N ARG A 197 17.45 -23.66 -8.71
CA ARG A 197 16.28 -23.27 -7.93
C ARG A 197 16.66 -22.42 -6.72
N GLU A 198 17.70 -22.82 -6.01
CA GLU A 198 18.26 -22.10 -4.87
C GLU A 198 18.86 -20.76 -5.31
N LEU A 199 19.54 -20.69 -6.46
CA LEU A 199 20.04 -19.42 -7.01
C LEU A 199 18.90 -18.45 -7.35
N ALA A 200 17.82 -18.94 -7.97
CA ALA A 200 16.63 -18.12 -8.24
C ALA A 200 15.93 -17.67 -6.95
N ALA A 201 15.89 -18.54 -5.93
CA ALA A 201 15.36 -18.20 -4.60
C ALA A 201 16.19 -17.10 -3.92
N VAL A 202 17.52 -17.15 -4.01
CA VAL A 202 18.42 -16.11 -3.50
C VAL A 202 18.18 -14.79 -4.22
N LEU A 203 18.16 -14.80 -5.56
CA LEU A 203 17.90 -13.59 -6.36
C LEU A 203 16.53 -12.97 -6.03
N ARG A 204 15.48 -13.79 -5.99
CA ARG A 204 14.11 -13.34 -5.65
C ARG A 204 14.07 -12.62 -4.31
N LEU A 205 14.67 -13.23 -3.28
CA LEU A 205 14.65 -12.63 -1.94
C LEU A 205 15.53 -11.38 -1.86
N ALA A 206 16.70 -11.37 -2.52
CA ALA A 206 17.59 -10.22 -2.55
C ALA A 206 16.95 -9.01 -3.24
N ASP A 207 16.32 -9.20 -4.41
CA ASP A 207 15.57 -8.13 -5.10
C ASP A 207 14.39 -7.63 -4.27
N ALA A 208 13.60 -8.54 -3.69
CA ALA A 208 12.50 -8.20 -2.79
C ALA A 208 12.95 -7.42 -1.54
N CYS A 209 14.19 -7.62 -1.09
CA CYS A 209 14.79 -6.93 0.06
C CYS A 209 15.40 -5.57 -0.31
N HIS A 210 15.59 -5.24 -1.59
CA HIS A 210 15.99 -3.89 -1.94
C HIS A 210 14.76 -2.98 -1.77
N ILE A 211 14.52 -2.47 -0.57
CA ILE A 211 13.30 -1.70 -0.22
C ILE A 211 13.62 -0.45 0.60
N ASP A 212 14.88 -0.05 0.67
CA ASP A 212 15.31 1.16 1.38
C ASP A 212 15.47 2.36 0.44
N GLY A 213 15.77 3.53 1.00
CA GLY A 213 15.93 4.77 0.24
C GLY A 213 16.95 4.71 -0.90
N THR A 214 17.83 3.71 -0.97
CA THR A 214 18.75 3.53 -2.11
C THR A 214 18.06 3.04 -3.38
N ARG A 215 16.86 2.45 -3.25
CA ARG A 215 16.00 2.04 -4.37
C ARG A 215 15.48 3.21 -5.21
N CYS A 216 15.53 4.40 -4.64
CA CYS A 216 14.79 5.56 -5.10
C CYS A 216 15.64 6.84 -4.94
N PRO A 217 16.53 7.15 -5.91
CA PRO A 217 17.24 8.42 -5.90
C PRO A 217 16.25 9.58 -5.96
N GLY A 218 16.35 10.50 -5.00
CA GLY A 218 15.41 11.63 -4.87
C GLY A 218 15.26 12.46 -6.15
N ASP A 219 16.36 12.74 -6.85
CA ASP A 219 16.33 13.56 -8.06
C ASP A 219 15.58 12.89 -9.21
N LEU A 220 15.76 11.57 -9.38
CA LEU A 220 15.08 10.80 -10.41
C LEU A 220 13.59 10.64 -10.11
N LYS A 221 13.27 10.43 -8.83
CA LYS A 221 11.89 10.42 -8.33
C LYS A 221 11.19 11.74 -8.66
N ASP A 222 11.78 12.87 -8.25
CA ASP A 222 11.20 14.20 -8.43
C ASP A 222 10.99 14.53 -9.92
N LEU A 223 11.94 14.17 -10.78
CA LEU A 223 11.80 14.29 -12.24
C LEU A 223 10.58 13.52 -12.75
N TYR A 224 10.40 12.28 -12.32
CA TYR A 224 9.26 11.46 -12.74
C TYR A 224 7.92 12.01 -12.24
N TYR A 225 7.85 12.54 -11.02
CA TYR A 225 6.65 13.21 -10.51
C TYR A 225 6.27 14.39 -11.41
N VAL A 226 7.23 15.24 -11.78
CA VAL A 226 7.01 16.37 -12.70
C VAL A 226 6.53 15.90 -14.07
N MET A 227 7.00 14.75 -14.54
CA MET A 227 6.55 14.13 -15.80
C MET A 227 5.22 13.36 -15.69
N GLY A 228 4.47 13.52 -14.60
CA GLY A 228 3.16 12.89 -14.44
C GLY A 228 3.22 11.40 -14.07
N MET A 229 4.12 11.04 -13.15
CA MET A 229 4.22 9.68 -12.60
C MET A 229 2.82 9.13 -12.22
N PRO A 230 2.43 7.94 -12.73
CA PRO A 230 1.19 7.29 -12.32
C PRO A 230 1.14 7.10 -10.81
N HIS A 231 -0.06 7.17 -10.25
CA HIS A 231 -0.25 7.09 -8.81
C HIS A 231 0.35 5.80 -8.20
N SER A 232 0.13 4.64 -8.83
CA SER A 232 0.66 3.36 -8.36
C SER A 232 2.20 3.32 -8.28
N SER A 233 2.86 4.02 -9.20
CA SER A 233 4.30 4.22 -9.20
C SER A 233 4.74 5.11 -8.05
N ALA A 234 4.06 6.24 -7.81
CA ALA A 234 4.39 7.15 -6.71
C ALA A 234 4.44 6.43 -5.35
N ILE A 235 3.53 5.47 -5.12
CA ILE A 235 3.54 4.60 -3.93
C ILE A 235 4.83 3.79 -3.86
N HIS A 236 5.17 3.13 -4.96
CA HIS A 236 6.32 2.24 -5.05
C HIS A 236 7.64 2.97 -4.79
N TRP A 237 7.73 4.24 -5.20
CA TRP A 237 8.88 5.12 -4.94
C TRP A 237 8.81 5.81 -3.56
N GLY A 238 7.63 5.91 -2.95
CA GLY A 238 7.43 6.53 -1.64
C GLY A 238 7.82 5.63 -0.47
N LEU A 239 7.38 4.37 -0.49
CA LEU A 239 7.56 3.43 0.62
C LEU A 239 9.01 3.24 1.08
N PRO A 240 10.02 3.17 0.18
CA PRO A 240 11.40 2.96 0.60
C PRO A 240 11.97 4.08 1.48
N GLU A 241 11.38 5.28 1.48
CA GLU A 241 11.82 6.39 2.32
C GLU A 241 11.56 6.15 3.81
N PHE A 242 10.66 5.24 4.15
CA PHE A 242 10.41 4.85 5.54
C PHE A 242 11.36 3.78 6.05
N ILE A 243 12.15 3.15 5.19
CA ILE A 243 13.05 2.07 5.57
C ILE A 243 14.45 2.64 5.67
N SER A 244 14.94 2.79 6.90
CA SER A 244 16.25 3.38 7.17
C SER A 244 17.38 2.36 7.05
N SER A 245 17.13 1.09 7.37
CA SER A 245 18.05 0.01 7.05
C SER A 245 17.38 -1.37 7.00
N LEU A 246 18.02 -2.30 6.29
CA LEU A 246 17.69 -3.72 6.28
C LEU A 246 18.91 -4.54 6.65
N ARG A 247 18.74 -5.58 7.47
CA ARG A 247 19.80 -6.51 7.87
C ARG A 247 19.33 -7.96 7.88
N PHE A 248 20.23 -8.89 7.58
CA PHE A 248 19.98 -10.32 7.74
C PHE A 248 20.56 -10.77 9.08
N ASN A 249 19.71 -11.03 10.07
CA ASN A 249 20.10 -11.62 11.34
C ASN A 249 20.05 -13.14 11.23
N HIS A 250 21.17 -13.73 10.79
CA HIS A 250 21.30 -15.17 10.57
C HIS A 250 21.14 -15.99 11.84
N ARG A 251 21.65 -15.47 12.96
CA ARG A 251 21.55 -16.11 14.28
C ARG A 251 20.10 -16.32 14.72
N ASN A 252 19.27 -15.29 14.55
CA ASN A 252 17.84 -15.33 14.89
C ASN A 252 16.96 -15.76 13.71
N LYS A 253 17.55 -16.04 12.53
CA LYS A 253 16.84 -16.42 11.31
C LYS A 253 15.81 -15.37 10.88
N GLN A 254 16.21 -14.09 10.90
CA GLN A 254 15.30 -12.97 10.68
C GLN A 254 15.83 -11.99 9.64
N ILE A 255 14.95 -11.49 8.78
CA ILE A 255 15.18 -10.21 8.09
C ILE A 255 14.71 -9.12 9.04
N LYS A 256 15.63 -8.24 9.45
CA LYS A 256 15.34 -7.11 10.33
C LYS A 256 15.26 -5.82 9.53
N LEU A 257 14.14 -5.13 9.67
CA LEU A 257 13.87 -3.83 9.07
C LEU A 257 13.89 -2.77 10.17
N ASP A 258 14.66 -1.71 9.96
CA ASP A 258 14.58 -0.49 10.75
C ASP A 258 13.77 0.54 9.96
N CYS A 259 12.67 1.00 10.55
CA CYS A 259 11.74 1.92 9.90
C CYS A 259 11.71 3.26 10.62
N ASP A 260 12.02 4.34 9.91
CA ASP A 260 11.96 5.70 10.41
C ASP A 260 10.61 6.32 10.04
N LEU A 261 9.68 6.34 11.00
CA LEU A 261 8.31 6.82 10.75
C LEU A 261 8.06 8.20 11.37
N PRO A 262 7.25 9.05 10.73
CA PRO A 262 6.72 10.24 11.37
C PRO A 262 6.07 9.91 12.72
N GLU A 263 6.14 10.84 13.67
CA GLU A 263 5.45 10.67 14.95
C GLU A 263 3.95 10.47 14.73
N ILE A 264 3.37 9.53 15.47
CA ILE A 264 1.93 9.35 15.53
C ILE A 264 1.33 10.66 16.02
N ARG A 265 0.45 11.25 15.22
CA ARG A 265 -0.21 12.52 15.53
C ARG A 265 -1.71 12.35 15.47
N THR A 266 -2.40 12.97 16.42
CA THR A 266 -3.85 13.02 16.46
C THR A 266 -4.32 14.36 15.92
N TYR A 267 -5.19 14.32 14.93
CA TYR A 267 -5.79 15.47 14.27
C TYR A 267 -7.31 15.37 14.43
N GLY A 268 -7.87 16.13 15.37
CA GLY A 268 -9.28 15.96 15.77
C GLY A 268 -9.51 14.58 16.39
N ASN A 269 -10.43 13.80 15.83
CA ASN A 269 -10.75 12.43 16.27
C ASN A 269 -9.93 11.34 15.57
N VAL A 270 -8.90 11.72 14.81
CA VAL A 270 -8.18 10.82 13.91
C VAL A 270 -6.72 10.75 14.28
N THR A 271 -6.26 9.54 14.60
CA THR A 271 -4.84 9.27 14.80
C THR A 271 -4.22 8.82 13.49
N VAL A 272 -3.29 9.61 12.96
CA VAL A 272 -2.48 9.26 11.79
C VAL A 272 -1.30 8.43 12.26
N ASP A 273 -1.32 7.15 11.93
CA ASP A 273 -0.24 6.19 12.19
C ASP A 273 0.21 5.55 10.87
N PHE A 274 1.50 5.67 10.56
CA PHE A 274 2.11 5.11 9.35
C PHE A 274 2.50 3.64 9.52
N LYS A 275 2.55 3.12 10.75
CA LYS A 275 2.96 1.74 11.01
C LYS A 275 2.12 0.73 10.23
N PRO A 276 0.77 0.81 10.19
CA PRO A 276 -0.02 -0.18 9.45
C PRO A 276 0.33 -0.23 7.96
N ILE A 277 0.61 0.92 7.34
CA ILE A 277 0.99 0.98 5.93
C ILE A 277 2.33 0.28 5.69
N VAL A 278 3.34 0.59 6.49
CA VAL A 278 4.66 -0.04 6.35
C VAL A 278 4.59 -1.54 6.66
N MET A 279 3.83 -1.92 7.68
CA MET A 279 3.54 -3.33 7.99
C MET A 279 2.94 -4.07 6.80
N HIS A 280 1.98 -3.48 6.11
CA HIS A 280 1.23 -4.20 5.09
C HIS A 280 1.84 -4.14 3.68
N GLU A 281 2.48 -3.03 3.33
CA GLU A 281 2.99 -2.85 1.98
C GLU A 281 4.43 -3.29 1.85
N VAL A 282 5.23 -3.08 2.88
CA VAL A 282 6.65 -3.40 2.85
C VAL A 282 6.87 -4.74 3.52
N ILE A 283 6.51 -4.83 4.81
CA ILE A 283 6.87 -5.99 5.64
C ILE A 283 6.12 -7.25 5.18
N ASP A 284 4.81 -7.16 4.96
CA ASP A 284 4.04 -8.29 4.43
C ASP A 284 4.46 -8.65 2.99
N SER A 285 4.95 -7.69 2.20
CA SER A 285 5.48 -7.99 0.86
C SER A 285 6.76 -8.82 0.93
N VAL A 286 7.74 -8.38 1.72
CA VAL A 286 8.96 -9.16 1.97
C VAL A 286 8.63 -10.52 2.60
N ARG A 287 7.67 -10.57 3.53
CA ARG A 287 7.23 -11.83 4.16
C ARG A 287 6.62 -12.80 3.16
N ARG A 288 5.79 -12.33 2.22
CA ARG A 288 5.25 -13.18 1.14
C ARG A 288 6.37 -13.73 0.26
N GLU A 289 7.34 -12.89 -0.09
CA GLU A 289 8.50 -13.32 -0.87
C GLU A 289 9.33 -14.36 -0.12
N LEU A 290 9.64 -14.11 1.16
CA LEU A 290 10.30 -15.05 2.06
C LEU A 290 9.57 -16.39 2.11
N ILE A 291 8.24 -16.39 2.31
CA ILE A 291 7.44 -17.63 2.33
C ILE A 291 7.60 -18.42 1.03
N SER A 292 7.66 -17.74 -0.12
CA SER A 292 7.79 -18.39 -1.43
C SER A 292 9.16 -19.04 -1.65
N VAL A 293 10.21 -18.53 -1.02
CA VAL A 293 11.59 -19.03 -1.16
C VAL A 293 12.02 -19.96 -0.03
N LYS A 294 11.35 -19.88 1.13
CA LYS A 294 11.70 -20.59 2.36
C LYS A 294 11.92 -22.10 2.18
N PRO A 295 11.09 -22.86 1.44
CA PRO A 295 11.31 -24.29 1.24
C PRO A 295 12.66 -24.64 0.59
N TRP A 296 13.25 -23.70 -0.16
CA TRP A 296 14.47 -23.89 -0.94
C TRP A 296 15.70 -23.35 -0.22
N LEU A 297 15.52 -22.34 0.64
CA LEU A 297 16.61 -21.73 1.42
C LEU A 297 16.78 -22.36 2.81
N ALA A 298 15.73 -22.95 3.39
CA ALA A 298 15.75 -23.51 4.75
C ALA A 298 16.63 -24.75 4.92
N SER A 299 16.96 -25.44 3.83
CA SER A 299 17.87 -26.60 3.84
C SER A 299 19.31 -26.23 4.16
N ASN A 300 19.69 -24.95 4.03
CA ASN A 300 21.03 -24.45 4.33
C ASN A 300 20.98 -23.53 5.56
N THR A 301 21.84 -23.77 6.54
CA THR A 301 21.87 -23.04 7.83
C THR A 301 22.04 -21.54 7.65
N ASN A 302 22.92 -21.12 6.73
CA ASN A 302 23.24 -19.72 6.46
C ASN A 302 22.21 -18.98 5.60
N THR A 303 21.22 -19.66 5.02
CA THR A 303 20.08 -18.99 4.33
C THR A 303 18.74 -19.31 4.96
N SER A 304 18.74 -20.00 6.10
CA SER A 304 17.53 -20.39 6.82
C SER A 304 16.92 -19.18 7.53
N ILE A 305 16.28 -18.29 6.78
CA ILE A 305 15.48 -17.19 7.33
C ILE A 305 14.04 -17.66 7.55
N ASP A 306 13.51 -17.39 8.74
CA ASP A 306 12.20 -17.85 9.18
C ASP A 306 11.15 -16.74 9.26
N ASP A 307 11.56 -15.48 9.48
CA ASP A 307 10.64 -14.37 9.72
C ASP A 307 11.19 -13.01 9.23
N VAL A 308 10.28 -12.04 9.12
CA VAL A 308 10.57 -10.63 8.87
C VAL A 308 10.08 -9.83 10.08
N VAL A 309 11.03 -9.18 10.76
CA VAL A 309 10.77 -8.34 11.94
C VAL A 309 11.06 -6.88 11.65
N CYS A 310 10.37 -5.99 12.35
CA CYS A 310 10.50 -4.56 12.14
C CYS A 310 10.59 -3.81 13.46
N ASP A 311 11.57 -2.92 13.55
CA ASP A 311 11.67 -1.92 14.61
C ASP A 311 11.26 -0.55 14.07
N PHE A 312 10.36 0.12 14.79
CA PHE A 312 9.89 1.46 14.44
C PHE A 312 10.64 2.50 15.27
N HIS A 313 11.39 3.35 14.59
CA HIS A 313 12.15 4.46 15.18
C HIS A 313 11.47 5.79 14.86
N ARG A 314 11.70 6.78 15.72
CA ARG A 314 11.50 8.17 15.31
C ARG A 314 12.61 8.54 14.33
N PRO A 315 12.36 9.39 13.31
CA PRO A 315 13.35 9.70 12.29
C PRO A 315 14.59 10.27 12.96
N ARG A 316 15.74 9.62 12.79
CA ARG A 316 16.98 10.03 13.48
C ARG A 316 17.64 11.26 12.84
N THR A 317 17.18 11.65 11.66
CA THR A 317 17.84 12.67 10.82
C THR A 317 17.12 14.01 10.87
N THR A 318 17.87 15.08 10.57
CA THR A 318 17.36 16.42 10.25
C THR A 318 16.62 16.49 8.91
N ARG A 319 16.41 15.35 8.22
CA ARG A 319 15.61 15.31 7.00
C ARG A 319 14.17 15.61 7.39
N ASP A 320 13.62 16.66 6.80
CA ASP A 320 12.26 17.09 7.09
C ASP A 320 11.28 15.93 6.84
N PRO A 321 10.61 15.39 7.87
CA PRO A 321 9.59 14.35 7.70
C PRO A 321 8.42 14.83 6.84
N SER A 322 8.30 16.14 6.60
CA SER A 322 7.33 16.71 5.67
C SER A 322 7.51 16.18 4.25
N ARG A 323 8.73 15.85 3.79
CA ARG A 323 8.97 15.43 2.40
C ARG A 323 8.45 14.01 2.11
N PRO A 324 8.77 12.97 2.90
CA PRO A 324 8.13 11.66 2.73
C PRO A 324 6.61 11.72 2.88
N MET A 325 6.11 12.53 3.83
CA MET A 325 4.68 12.76 3.98
C MET A 325 4.07 13.43 2.74
N ALA A 326 4.72 14.47 2.20
CA ALA A 326 4.33 15.22 1.00
C ALA A 326 4.43 14.41 -0.30
N GLN A 327 5.04 13.22 -0.27
CA GLN A 327 5.16 12.36 -1.45
C GLN A 327 4.27 11.12 -1.36
N MET A 328 4.04 10.62 -0.14
CA MET A 328 3.19 9.45 0.11
C MET A 328 1.74 9.79 0.37
N TRP A 329 1.39 11.04 0.63
CA TRP A 329 0.02 11.37 0.96
C TRP A 329 -1.03 11.01 -0.10
N PRO A 330 -0.79 11.04 -1.43
CA PRO A 330 -1.84 10.64 -2.38
C PRO A 330 -2.33 9.23 -2.05
N TYR A 331 -1.39 8.39 -1.64
CA TYR A 331 -1.62 7.01 -1.28
C TYR A 331 -2.28 6.85 0.08
N LEU A 332 -1.80 7.59 1.08
CA LEU A 332 -2.42 7.60 2.40
C LEU A 332 -3.90 7.98 2.24
N ILE A 333 -4.15 9.07 1.52
CA ILE A 333 -5.48 9.61 1.26
C ILE A 333 -6.34 8.52 0.62
N GLU A 334 -5.90 7.86 -0.45
CA GLU A 334 -6.67 6.79 -1.09
C GLU A 334 -7.01 5.61 -0.16
N ARG A 335 -6.17 5.36 0.86
CA ARG A 335 -6.32 4.22 1.78
C ARG A 335 -7.08 4.51 3.06
N VAL A 336 -7.56 5.73 3.22
CA VAL A 336 -8.35 6.07 4.40
C VAL A 336 -9.70 5.36 4.37
N ALA A 337 -10.01 4.69 5.47
CA ALA A 337 -11.20 3.84 5.56
C ALA A 337 -12.50 4.65 5.63
N CYS A 338 -12.50 5.84 6.26
CA CYS A 338 -13.72 6.63 6.43
C CYS A 338 -13.59 8.12 6.09
N ALA A 339 -14.74 8.76 5.88
CA ALA A 339 -14.79 10.13 5.38
C ALA A 339 -14.11 11.17 6.28
N SER A 340 -14.39 11.09 7.59
CA SER A 340 -13.83 12.00 8.59
C SER A 340 -12.32 11.84 8.72
N GLU A 341 -11.84 10.59 8.68
CA GLU A 341 -10.41 10.30 8.70
C GLU A 341 -9.69 10.87 7.47
N ALA A 342 -10.32 10.80 6.30
CA ALA A 342 -9.75 11.34 5.08
C ALA A 342 -9.60 12.87 5.18
N ALA A 343 -10.62 13.55 5.69
CA ALA A 343 -10.59 14.99 5.89
C ALA A 343 -9.54 15.40 6.92
N CYS A 344 -9.48 14.76 8.09
CA CYS A 344 -8.46 15.05 9.10
C CYS A 344 -7.05 14.85 8.56
N MET A 345 -6.83 13.82 7.73
CA MET A 345 -5.52 13.58 7.13
C MET A 345 -5.16 14.58 6.03
N VAL A 346 -6.12 15.00 5.20
CA VAL A 346 -5.93 16.11 4.25
C VAL A 346 -5.53 17.38 4.98
N ALA A 347 -6.20 17.67 6.11
CA ALA A 347 -5.91 18.85 6.93
C ALA A 347 -4.51 18.77 7.55
N ALA A 348 -4.15 17.61 8.13
CA ALA A 348 -2.82 17.33 8.67
C ALA A 348 -1.71 17.51 7.65
N LEU A 349 -1.97 17.09 6.42
CA LEU A 349 -1.04 17.16 5.32
C LEU A 349 -0.89 18.57 4.78
N ALA A 350 -1.98 19.31 4.59
CA ALA A 350 -1.92 20.72 4.22
C ALA A 350 -1.08 21.52 5.24
N ARG A 351 -1.23 21.20 6.53
CA ARG A 351 -0.37 21.73 7.61
C ARG A 351 1.09 21.34 7.43
N SER A 352 1.38 20.06 7.17
CA SER A 352 2.76 19.57 7.04
C SER A 352 3.48 20.22 5.86
N VAL A 353 2.82 20.28 4.70
CA VAL A 353 3.36 20.90 3.48
C VAL A 353 3.49 22.41 3.64
N GLY A 354 2.54 23.04 4.34
CA GLY A 354 2.59 24.47 4.57
C GLY A 354 3.67 24.93 5.56
N ASN A 355 4.09 24.05 6.48
CA ASN A 355 5.10 24.34 7.49
C ASN A 355 6.51 23.85 7.12
N ASP A 356 6.77 23.49 5.84
CA ASP A 356 8.12 23.10 5.39
C ASP A 356 9.12 24.20 5.80
N THR A 357 9.95 23.83 6.78
CA THR A 357 10.78 24.76 7.58
C THR A 357 11.92 25.38 6.79
N THR A 358 12.14 24.93 5.56
CA THR A 358 13.21 25.41 4.69
C THR A 358 12.92 26.79 4.09
N SER A 359 11.66 27.24 4.08
CA SER A 359 11.22 28.53 3.57
C SER A 359 10.50 29.34 4.64
N SER A 360 10.77 30.65 4.72
CA SER A 360 9.99 31.56 5.57
C SER A 360 8.55 31.80 5.05
N ALA A 361 8.23 31.28 3.86
CA ALA A 361 6.93 31.41 3.21
C ALA A 361 6.29 30.03 2.98
N VAL A 362 4.99 29.93 3.25
CA VAL A 362 4.15 28.76 3.02
C VAL A 362 4.14 28.40 1.53
N ASN A 363 4.40 27.13 1.20
CA ASN A 363 4.37 26.63 -0.18
C ASN A 363 2.92 26.36 -0.64
N ILE A 364 2.22 27.43 -1.03
CA ILE A 364 0.80 27.37 -1.41
C ILE A 364 0.55 26.42 -2.59
N ASP A 365 1.42 26.40 -3.59
CA ASP A 365 1.25 25.56 -4.77
C ASP A 365 1.28 24.07 -4.41
N SER A 366 2.16 23.67 -3.49
CA SER A 366 2.20 22.30 -3.00
C SER A 366 0.96 21.94 -2.20
N ILE A 367 0.40 22.88 -1.41
CA ILE A 367 -0.88 22.65 -0.73
C ILE A 367 -2.01 22.52 -1.77
N LYS A 368 -2.06 23.37 -2.80
CA LYS A 368 -3.08 23.25 -3.86
C LYS A 368 -2.99 21.91 -4.60
N GLN A 369 -1.78 21.43 -4.87
CA GLN A 369 -1.56 20.08 -5.43
C GLN A 369 -2.09 19.00 -4.49
N VAL A 370 -1.84 19.14 -3.18
CA VAL A 370 -2.42 18.27 -2.14
C VAL A 370 -3.94 18.18 -2.26
N LEU A 371 -4.60 19.34 -2.29
CA LEU A 371 -6.06 19.42 -2.32
C LEU A 371 -6.61 18.86 -3.65
N GLY A 372 -5.93 19.08 -4.78
CA GLY A 372 -6.34 18.56 -6.08
C GLY A 372 -6.44 17.03 -6.12
N VAL A 373 -5.43 16.31 -5.62
CA VAL A 373 -5.52 14.83 -5.59
C VAL A 373 -6.47 14.36 -4.50
N ALA A 374 -6.60 15.08 -3.38
CA ALA A 374 -7.59 14.74 -2.36
C ALA A 374 -9.02 14.76 -2.92
N ILE A 375 -9.36 15.80 -3.70
CA ILE A 375 -10.64 15.91 -4.42
C ILE A 375 -10.80 14.75 -5.41
N GLN A 376 -9.75 14.40 -6.17
CA GLN A 376 -9.80 13.31 -7.14
C GLN A 376 -9.99 11.94 -6.47
N ALA A 377 -9.22 11.65 -5.43
CA ALA A 377 -9.25 10.37 -4.70
C ALA A 377 -10.55 10.19 -3.90
N HIS A 378 -11.16 11.29 -3.48
CA HIS A 378 -12.38 11.30 -2.66
C HIS A 378 -13.50 12.14 -3.26
N GLU A 379 -13.69 12.02 -4.58
CA GLU A 379 -14.72 12.77 -5.33
C GLU A 379 -16.10 12.71 -4.65
N TYR A 380 -16.41 11.57 -4.02
CA TYR A 380 -17.67 11.31 -3.33
C TYR A 380 -17.59 11.43 -1.80
N ASN A 381 -16.68 12.22 -1.26
CA ASN A 381 -16.59 12.46 0.19
C ASN A 381 -16.87 13.91 0.50
N PHE A 382 -18.03 14.18 1.11
CA PHE A 382 -18.51 15.55 1.25
C PHE A 382 -17.65 16.37 2.20
N ILE A 383 -17.10 15.75 3.26
CA ILE A 383 -16.22 16.45 4.21
C ILE A 383 -14.88 16.80 3.55
N VAL A 384 -14.29 15.87 2.79
CA VAL A 384 -13.02 16.15 2.10
C VAL A 384 -13.21 17.28 1.09
N ASN A 385 -14.29 17.24 0.31
CA ASN A 385 -14.58 18.30 -0.65
C ASN A 385 -14.84 19.65 0.04
N ASP A 386 -15.62 19.69 1.13
CA ASP A 386 -15.83 20.91 1.93
C ASP A 386 -14.52 21.48 2.48
N LEU A 387 -13.68 20.63 3.08
CA LEU A 387 -12.36 21.02 3.55
C LEU A 387 -11.50 21.60 2.43
N CYS A 388 -11.41 20.90 1.29
CA CYS A 388 -10.61 21.34 0.16
C CYS A 388 -11.11 22.68 -0.40
N GLU A 389 -12.42 22.85 -0.55
CA GLU A 389 -13.03 24.11 -1.00
C GLU A 389 -12.72 25.26 -0.03
N ARG A 390 -12.93 25.06 1.29
CA ARG A 390 -12.66 26.08 2.30
C ARG A 390 -11.16 26.42 2.38
N LEU A 391 -10.28 25.42 2.27
CA LEU A 391 -8.82 25.64 2.25
C LEU A 391 -8.39 26.40 0.99
N LEU A 392 -8.91 26.07 -0.19
CA LEU A 392 -8.59 26.80 -1.42
C LEU A 392 -9.00 28.27 -1.32
N GLN A 393 -10.22 28.54 -0.83
CA GLN A 393 -10.70 29.90 -0.58
C GLN A 393 -9.84 30.64 0.46
N PHE A 394 -9.42 29.95 1.52
CA PHE A 394 -8.52 30.50 2.53
C PHE A 394 -7.16 30.86 1.92
N LEU A 395 -6.55 29.97 1.13
CA LEU A 395 -5.24 30.21 0.50
C LEU A 395 -5.29 31.35 -0.53
N ASP A 396 -6.42 31.53 -1.22
CA ASP A 396 -6.62 32.64 -2.15
C ASP A 396 -6.80 33.98 -1.42
N SER A 397 -7.33 33.98 -0.20
CA SER A 397 -7.52 35.20 0.61
C SER A 397 -6.35 35.53 1.54
N GLU A 398 -5.55 34.54 1.95
CA GLU A 398 -4.38 34.68 2.82
C GLU A 398 -3.12 34.11 2.13
N PRO A 399 -2.57 34.78 1.10
CA PRO A 399 -1.48 34.25 0.27
C PRO A 399 -0.14 34.11 0.99
N ASN A 400 -0.03 34.59 2.24
CA ASN A 400 1.16 34.38 3.08
C ASN A 400 1.02 33.16 4.00
N GLY A 401 -0.16 32.54 4.06
CA GLY A 401 -0.45 31.36 4.88
C GLY A 401 -0.26 31.53 6.38
N LYS A 402 -0.16 32.77 6.89
CA LYS A 402 0.17 33.04 8.31
C LYS A 402 -0.83 32.42 9.29
N GLN A 403 -2.08 32.25 8.88
CA GLN A 403 -3.16 31.70 9.70
C GLN A 403 -3.51 30.24 9.33
N LEU A 404 -2.72 29.57 8.49
CA LEU A 404 -3.03 28.21 8.01
C LEU A 404 -3.19 27.22 9.15
N ASN A 405 -2.29 27.25 10.14
CA ASN A 405 -2.35 26.34 11.28
C ASN A 405 -3.63 26.54 12.09
N SER A 406 -3.98 27.79 12.40
CA SER A 406 -5.20 28.14 13.11
C SER A 406 -6.47 27.77 12.33
N PHE A 407 -6.48 27.98 11.01
CA PHE A 407 -7.58 27.52 10.16
C PHE A 407 -7.77 25.99 10.26
N ILE A 408 -6.67 25.24 10.17
CA ILE A 408 -6.69 23.77 10.22
C ILE A 408 -7.09 23.29 11.63
N ASP A 409 -6.58 23.92 12.70
CA ASP A 409 -6.99 23.59 14.08
C ASP A 409 -8.50 23.81 14.26
N ASN A 410 -9.03 24.96 13.84
CA ASN A 410 -10.46 25.25 13.90
C ASN A 410 -11.29 24.20 13.14
N PHE A 411 -10.86 23.82 11.93
CA PHE A 411 -11.54 22.78 11.17
C PHE A 411 -11.54 21.44 11.93
N LEU A 412 -10.40 21.02 12.48
CA LEU A 412 -10.30 19.76 13.22
C LEU A 412 -11.17 19.77 14.49
N ASP A 413 -11.25 20.90 15.18
CA ASP A 413 -12.12 21.11 16.33
C ASP A 413 -13.60 21.03 15.93
N GLU A 414 -14.00 21.65 14.81
CA GLU A 414 -15.35 21.52 14.24
C GLU A 414 -15.70 20.06 13.93
N GLN A 415 -14.76 19.29 13.36
CA GLN A 415 -14.98 17.87 13.07
C GLN A 415 -15.16 17.04 14.35
N GLN A 416 -14.29 17.26 15.35
CA GLN A 416 -14.37 16.59 16.64
C GLN A 416 -15.71 16.88 17.33
N GLU A 417 -16.13 18.14 17.32
CA GLU A 417 -17.37 18.59 17.93
C GLU A 417 -18.59 18.03 17.21
N ALA A 418 -18.60 18.02 15.87
CA ALA A 418 -19.66 17.38 15.09
C ALA A 418 -19.81 15.89 15.47
N VAL A 419 -18.70 15.18 15.67
CA VAL A 419 -18.73 13.78 16.11
C VAL A 419 -19.22 13.65 17.56
N ASN A 420 -18.79 14.52 18.49
CA ASN A 420 -19.32 14.57 19.87
C ASN A 420 -20.86 14.70 19.87
N GLN A 421 -21.38 15.64 19.08
CA GLN A 421 -22.80 15.95 19.02
C GLN A 421 -23.61 14.76 18.49
N VAL A 422 -23.15 14.10 17.42
CA VAL A 422 -23.81 12.90 16.89
C VAL A 422 -23.85 11.80 17.94
N VAL A 423 -22.75 11.56 18.65
CA VAL A 423 -22.68 10.54 19.69
C VAL A 423 -23.60 10.86 20.86
N ALA A 424 -23.68 12.13 21.28
CA ALA A 424 -24.59 12.57 22.32
C ALA A 424 -26.06 12.36 21.94
N VAL A 425 -26.44 12.70 20.70
CA VAL A 425 -27.80 12.46 20.17
C VAL A 425 -28.07 10.97 20.01
N ALA A 426 -27.09 10.19 19.54
CA ALA A 426 -27.22 8.74 19.44
C ALA A 426 -27.49 8.10 20.80
N LYS A 427 -26.80 8.53 21.85
CA LYS A 427 -27.02 8.02 23.21
C LYS A 427 -28.42 8.31 23.77
N SER A 428 -29.03 9.44 23.41
CA SER A 428 -30.37 9.77 23.88
C SER A 428 -31.46 9.14 23.02
N ALA A 429 -31.23 8.99 21.72
CA ALA A 429 -32.21 8.49 20.76
C ALA A 429 -32.18 6.96 20.57
N LEU A 430 -31.00 6.33 20.72
CA LEU A 430 -30.84 4.89 20.55
C LEU A 430 -30.98 4.18 21.90
N HIS A 431 -32.06 3.43 22.04
CA HIS A 431 -32.31 2.60 23.23
C HIS A 431 -31.63 1.22 23.12
N ILE A 432 -30.30 1.20 22.92
CA ILE A 432 -29.53 -0.05 22.87
C ILE A 432 -29.30 -0.54 24.30
N SER A 433 -29.84 -1.71 24.64
CA SER A 433 -29.63 -2.32 25.95
C SER A 433 -28.25 -2.98 26.07
N ASN A 434 -27.79 -3.22 27.30
CA ASN A 434 -26.51 -3.91 27.55
C ASN A 434 -26.48 -5.36 27.05
N LYS A 435 -27.58 -5.93 26.55
CA LYS A 435 -27.65 -7.31 26.05
C LYS A 435 -27.94 -7.42 24.56
N ASP A 436 -28.10 -6.28 23.89
CA ASP A 436 -28.48 -6.24 22.48
C ASP A 436 -27.34 -6.71 21.58
N TRP A 437 -27.69 -7.06 20.35
CA TRP A 437 -26.72 -7.34 19.29
C TRP A 437 -26.56 -6.11 18.40
N VAL A 438 -25.32 -5.69 18.16
CA VAL A 438 -25.02 -4.55 17.32
C VAL A 438 -24.23 -4.99 16.10
N PHE A 439 -24.78 -4.79 14.92
CA PHE A 439 -24.12 -5.10 13.66
C PHE A 439 -23.50 -3.83 13.07
N ILE A 440 -22.27 -3.95 12.61
CA ILE A 440 -21.53 -2.86 11.96
C ILE A 440 -20.89 -3.35 10.66
N TYR A 441 -20.70 -2.43 9.71
CA TYR A 441 -20.05 -2.72 8.44
C TYR A 441 -19.05 -1.63 8.08
N GLY A 442 -17.84 -2.04 7.70
CA GLY A 442 -16.73 -1.14 7.41
C GLY A 442 -16.24 -0.38 8.64
N TYR A 443 -15.38 0.61 8.41
CA TYR A 443 -14.87 1.49 9.47
C TYR A 443 -15.57 2.85 9.41
N SER A 444 -15.99 3.35 10.58
CA SER A 444 -16.58 4.67 10.74
C SER A 444 -16.17 5.24 12.08
N ALA A 445 -15.40 6.34 12.07
CA ALA A 445 -14.93 6.98 13.30
C ALA A 445 -16.08 7.40 14.24
N THR A 446 -17.23 7.79 13.68
CA THR A 446 -18.43 8.15 14.46
C THR A 446 -19.05 6.93 15.14
N VAL A 447 -19.16 5.80 14.42
CA VAL A 447 -19.69 4.55 14.97
C VAL A 447 -18.73 3.95 15.99
N ALA A 448 -17.42 3.96 15.68
CA ALA A 448 -16.36 3.53 16.59
C ALA A 448 -16.47 4.26 17.91
N LYS A 449 -16.56 5.60 17.88
CA LYS A 449 -16.67 6.41 19.10
C LYS A 449 -17.95 6.12 19.89
N TYR A 450 -19.11 6.01 19.23
CA TYR A 450 -20.35 5.66 19.90
C TYR A 450 -20.24 4.31 20.63
N LEU A 451 -19.73 3.28 19.94
CA LEU A 451 -19.52 1.96 20.53
C LEU A 451 -18.49 1.98 21.67
N SER A 452 -17.41 2.73 21.50
CA SER A 452 -16.42 2.95 22.56
C SER A 452 -17.06 3.51 23.82
N GLU A 453 -17.96 4.49 23.69
CA GLU A 453 -18.66 5.07 24.83
C GLU A 453 -19.71 4.12 25.44
N LEU A 454 -20.36 3.28 24.63
CA LEU A 454 -21.23 2.20 25.14
C LEU A 454 -20.44 1.14 25.91
N ILE A 455 -19.28 0.72 25.39
CA ILE A 455 -18.40 -0.25 26.04
C ILE A 455 -17.89 0.28 27.39
N HIS A 456 -17.49 1.56 27.46
CA HIS A 456 -17.12 2.20 28.73
C HIS A 456 -18.30 2.28 29.71
N ALA A 457 -19.53 2.39 29.22
CA ALA A 457 -20.74 2.38 30.04
C ALA A 457 -21.17 0.97 30.51
N GLY A 458 -20.40 -0.08 30.18
CA GLY A 458 -20.68 -1.45 30.61
C GLY A 458 -21.57 -2.24 29.67
N PHE A 459 -21.48 -1.99 28.36
CA PHE A 459 -22.15 -2.81 27.35
C PHE A 459 -21.61 -4.25 27.37
N ASP A 460 -22.50 -5.22 27.63
CA ASP A 460 -22.21 -6.66 27.72
C ASP A 460 -22.77 -7.45 26.52
N GLY A 461 -23.29 -6.75 25.50
CA GLY A 461 -23.86 -7.34 24.31
C GLY A 461 -22.80 -7.82 23.32
N ILE A 462 -23.24 -8.24 22.13
CA ILE A 462 -22.34 -8.74 21.09
C ILE A 462 -22.25 -7.73 19.95
N VAL A 463 -21.03 -7.35 19.56
CA VAL A 463 -20.78 -6.54 18.37
C VAL A 463 -20.37 -7.45 17.21
N TRP A 464 -21.20 -7.50 16.19
CA TRP A 464 -20.98 -8.26 14.95
C TRP A 464 -20.41 -7.34 13.87
N ALA A 465 -19.10 -7.40 13.66
CA ALA A 465 -18.42 -6.70 12.58
C ALA A 465 -18.47 -7.53 11.30
N VAL A 466 -19.15 -7.03 10.28
CA VAL A 466 -19.33 -7.74 9.01
C VAL A 466 -18.15 -7.42 8.09
N LYS A 467 -17.37 -8.44 7.73
CA LYS A 467 -16.14 -8.33 6.92
C LYS A 467 -16.41 -7.62 5.61
N CYS A 468 -15.66 -6.56 5.35
CA CYS A 468 -15.72 -5.85 4.09
C CYS A 468 -14.82 -6.58 3.08
N LYS A 469 -15.39 -7.39 2.19
CA LYS A 469 -14.62 -8.16 1.17
C LYS A 469 -14.02 -7.29 0.04
N ARG A 470 -13.81 -6.00 0.29
CA ARG A 470 -13.08 -5.15 -0.65
C ARG A 470 -11.62 -5.61 -0.76
N ARG A 471 -11.36 -6.51 -1.70
CA ARG A 471 -10.05 -6.58 -2.33
C ARG A 471 -10.02 -5.50 -3.41
N LEU A 472 -9.72 -4.26 -3.02
CA LEU A 472 -9.22 -3.32 -4.02
C LEU A 472 -7.93 -3.93 -4.60
N PRO A 473 -7.71 -3.92 -5.92
CA PRO A 473 -6.48 -4.43 -6.51
C PRO A 473 -5.26 -3.77 -5.85
N GLY A 474 -4.34 -4.57 -5.31
CA GLY A 474 -3.17 -4.07 -4.57
C GLY A 474 -3.43 -3.73 -3.11
N MET A 475 -4.66 -3.86 -2.59
CA MET A 475 -4.88 -3.81 -1.14
C MET A 475 -4.50 -5.14 -0.47
N PRO A 476 -3.83 -5.08 0.70
CA PRO A 476 -3.49 -6.25 1.48
C PRO A 476 -4.74 -7.06 1.80
N PRO A 477 -4.64 -8.41 1.88
CA PRO A 477 -5.73 -9.26 2.33
C PRO A 477 -6.28 -8.90 3.72
N TYR A 478 -5.55 -8.08 4.50
CA TYR A 478 -5.80 -7.73 5.89
C TYR A 478 -6.32 -6.30 6.12
N TRP A 479 -6.44 -5.46 5.08
CA TRP A 479 -7.08 -4.14 5.22
C TRP A 479 -8.62 -4.27 5.20
N ASP A 480 -9.13 -5.21 5.99
CA ASP A 480 -10.55 -5.29 6.29
C ASP A 480 -10.87 -4.18 7.30
N GLU A 481 -11.53 -3.14 6.83
CA GLU A 481 -11.96 -2.00 7.66
C GLU A 481 -12.70 -2.47 8.94
N SER A 482 -13.39 -3.60 8.86
CA SER A 482 -14.11 -4.24 9.97
C SER A 482 -13.13 -4.86 10.98
N GLN A 483 -12.03 -5.46 10.52
CA GLN A 483 -10.96 -5.96 11.39
C GLN A 483 -10.28 -4.81 12.13
N ARG A 484 -10.05 -3.67 11.46
CA ARG A 484 -9.54 -2.45 12.13
C ARG A 484 -10.47 -1.99 13.24
N MET A 485 -11.77 -1.87 12.95
CA MET A 485 -12.80 -1.53 13.94
C MET A 485 -12.79 -2.49 15.13
N VAL A 486 -12.68 -3.81 14.88
CA VAL A 486 -12.60 -4.83 15.94
C VAL A 486 -11.35 -4.64 16.81
N THR A 487 -10.19 -4.40 16.20
CA THR A 487 -8.94 -4.17 16.93
C THR A 487 -9.04 -2.93 17.82
N GLU A 488 -9.60 -1.83 17.30
CA GLU A 488 -9.79 -0.60 18.05
C GLU A 488 -10.72 -0.81 19.25
N LEU A 489 -11.90 -1.39 19.04
CA LEU A 489 -12.87 -1.61 20.12
C LEU A 489 -12.34 -2.62 21.17
N LYS A 490 -11.59 -3.65 20.76
CA LYS A 490 -10.93 -4.59 21.70
C LYS A 490 -9.81 -3.94 22.50
N SER A 491 -9.16 -2.90 21.97
CA SER A 491 -8.13 -2.17 22.73
C SER A 491 -8.72 -1.42 23.94
N ILE A 492 -10.01 -1.06 23.87
CA ILE A 492 -10.73 -0.38 24.95
C ILE A 492 -11.13 -1.37 26.03
N ASN A 493 -11.76 -2.48 25.64
CA ASN A 493 -12.11 -3.56 26.55
C ASN A 493 -11.91 -4.91 25.87
N PRO A 494 -10.80 -5.63 26.17
CA PRO A 494 -10.51 -6.93 25.59
C PRO A 494 -11.55 -8.01 25.90
N ARG A 495 -12.43 -7.78 26.89
CA ARG A 495 -13.51 -8.70 27.28
C ARG A 495 -14.81 -8.49 26.50
N CYS A 496 -14.94 -7.41 25.74
CA CYS A 496 -16.12 -7.18 24.92
C CYS A 496 -16.25 -8.27 23.84
N ASP A 497 -17.43 -8.85 23.67
CA ASP A 497 -17.68 -9.90 22.68
C ASP A 497 -17.84 -9.29 21.29
N ILE A 498 -16.72 -9.11 20.61
CA ILE A 498 -16.67 -8.55 19.25
C ILE A 498 -16.24 -9.64 18.27
N ARG A 499 -17.11 -9.92 17.31
CA ARG A 499 -17.01 -11.04 16.37
C ARG A 499 -16.97 -10.55 14.93
N LEU A 500 -16.15 -11.21 14.10
CA LEU A 500 -16.13 -10.99 12.66
C LEU A 500 -16.97 -12.04 11.95
N ILE A 501 -17.83 -11.61 11.04
CA ILE A 501 -18.67 -12.49 10.22
C ILE A 501 -18.58 -12.13 8.74
N ASP A 502 -18.73 -13.11 7.87
CA ASP A 502 -18.77 -12.86 6.43
C ASP A 502 -20.12 -12.22 6.04
N VAL A 503 -20.12 -11.36 5.01
CA VAL A 503 -21.35 -10.71 4.49
C VAL A 503 -22.43 -11.74 4.15
N GLY A 504 -22.05 -12.91 3.64
CA GLY A 504 -22.99 -13.99 3.31
C GLY A 504 -23.73 -14.57 4.52
N ASP A 505 -23.19 -14.41 5.73
CA ASP A 505 -23.76 -14.97 6.95
C ASP A 505 -24.73 -14.00 7.65
N ILE A 506 -24.84 -12.75 7.19
CA ILE A 506 -25.61 -11.72 7.90
C ILE A 506 -27.09 -12.08 8.03
N HIS A 507 -27.72 -12.66 7.00
CA HIS A 507 -29.10 -13.16 7.07
C HIS A 507 -29.28 -14.18 8.20
N SER A 508 -28.33 -15.12 8.33
CA SER A 508 -28.39 -16.17 9.36
C SER A 508 -28.31 -15.58 10.76
N TRP A 509 -27.45 -14.59 10.98
CA TRP A 509 -27.26 -13.97 12.28
C TRP A 509 -28.41 -13.04 12.68
N LEU A 510 -28.92 -12.22 11.76
CA LEU A 510 -30.10 -11.38 12.02
C LEU A 510 -31.35 -12.24 12.22
N GLY A 511 -31.53 -13.29 11.42
CA GLY A 511 -32.59 -14.27 11.62
C GLY A 511 -32.48 -15.01 12.96
N LEU A 512 -31.26 -15.25 13.45
CA LEU A 512 -31.03 -15.85 14.77
C LEU A 512 -31.37 -14.90 15.92
N ALA A 513 -31.06 -13.61 15.80
CA ALA A 513 -31.40 -12.59 16.79
C ALA A 513 -32.92 -12.58 17.04
N ASN A 514 -33.70 -12.53 15.95
CA ASN A 514 -35.17 -12.60 16.01
C ASN A 514 -35.68 -13.90 16.66
N LYS A 515 -35.10 -15.04 16.30
CA LYS A 515 -35.49 -16.34 16.90
C LYS A 515 -35.18 -16.44 18.38
N LYS A 516 -34.13 -15.76 18.84
CA LYS A 516 -33.69 -15.75 20.24
C LYS A 516 -34.33 -14.64 21.07
N TYR A 517 -35.20 -13.82 20.48
CA TYR A 517 -35.79 -12.63 21.12
C TYR A 517 -34.70 -11.71 21.69
N VAL A 518 -33.61 -11.53 20.92
CA VAL A 518 -32.56 -10.57 21.23
C VAL A 518 -32.75 -9.38 20.31
N ASP A 519 -32.87 -8.20 20.89
CA ASP A 519 -32.95 -6.97 20.12
C ASP A 519 -31.64 -6.75 19.37
N ALA A 520 -31.76 -6.47 18.07
CA ALA A 520 -30.63 -6.24 17.19
C ALA A 520 -30.71 -4.82 16.61
N HIS A 521 -29.56 -4.23 16.35
CA HIS A 521 -29.43 -2.91 15.75
C HIS A 521 -28.33 -2.93 14.71
N VAL A 522 -28.52 -2.25 13.58
CA VAL A 522 -27.43 -2.02 12.62
C VAL A 522 -26.96 -0.58 12.74
N LEU A 523 -25.67 -0.35 12.97
CA LEU A 523 -25.06 0.98 13.01
C LEU A 523 -24.13 1.17 11.82
N LEU A 524 -24.37 2.21 11.04
CA LEU A 524 -23.60 2.52 9.84
C LEU A 524 -23.11 3.97 9.88
N GLY A 525 -21.92 4.19 9.31
CA GLY A 525 -21.42 5.54 9.00
C GLY A 525 -21.78 5.97 7.58
N THR A 526 -21.62 7.25 7.31
CA THR A 526 -21.87 7.85 5.98
C THR A 526 -20.66 8.64 5.48
N ARG A 527 -20.60 8.84 4.16
CA ARG A 527 -19.67 9.74 3.46
C ARG A 527 -20.32 11.08 3.10
N GLY A 528 -21.64 11.11 3.01
CA GLY A 528 -22.44 12.30 2.71
C GLY A 528 -23.93 12.00 2.84
N ILE A 529 -24.74 13.04 3.08
CA ILE A 529 -26.20 12.99 3.02
C ILE A 529 -26.65 14.01 1.97
N PHE A 530 -27.47 13.55 1.02
CA PHE A 530 -28.11 14.41 0.03
C PHE A 530 -29.34 15.12 0.62
N ASN A 531 -29.76 16.22 0.01
CA ASN A 531 -30.95 16.95 0.43
C ASN A 531 -32.26 16.13 0.32
N GLY A 532 -32.32 15.14 -0.57
CA GLY A 532 -33.45 14.19 -0.65
C GLY A 532 -33.53 13.22 0.54
N GLY A 533 -32.46 13.16 1.35
CA GLY A 533 -32.33 12.30 2.50
C GLY A 533 -31.67 10.97 2.18
N GLU A 534 -31.25 10.70 0.94
CA GLU A 534 -30.41 9.57 0.60
C GLU A 534 -29.01 9.73 1.20
N ALA A 535 -28.40 8.61 1.60
CA ALA A 535 -27.08 8.60 2.19
C ALA A 535 -26.05 7.97 1.26
N LEU A 536 -24.92 8.63 1.10
CA LEU A 536 -23.77 8.05 0.45
C LEU A 536 -22.92 7.28 1.46
N CYS A 537 -22.58 6.05 1.14
CA CYS A 537 -22.04 5.07 2.08
C CYS A 537 -20.89 4.25 1.46
N THR A 538 -20.22 3.42 2.25
CA THR A 538 -19.28 2.41 1.75
C THR A 538 -20.05 1.29 1.03
N VAL A 539 -19.48 0.75 -0.07
CA VAL A 539 -20.10 -0.39 -0.80
C VAL A 539 -20.35 -1.56 0.13
N GLY A 540 -21.57 -2.07 0.09
CA GLY A 540 -22.09 -3.14 0.95
C GLY A 540 -23.12 -2.61 1.95
N ASN A 541 -23.08 -1.33 2.34
CA ASN A 541 -24.05 -0.77 3.29
C ASN A 541 -25.49 -0.96 2.82
N ARG A 542 -25.75 -0.85 1.51
CA ARG A 542 -27.11 -1.09 0.96
C ARG A 542 -27.56 -2.53 1.17
N THR A 543 -26.68 -3.49 0.93
CA THR A 543 -26.96 -4.91 1.17
C THR A 543 -27.27 -5.14 2.66
N ILE A 544 -26.40 -4.66 3.55
CA ILE A 544 -26.57 -4.81 5.00
C ILE A 544 -27.92 -4.23 5.48
N ALA A 545 -28.25 -3.03 5.03
CA ALA A 545 -29.50 -2.37 5.40
C ALA A 545 -30.75 -3.08 4.84
N SER A 546 -30.67 -3.60 3.61
CA SER A 546 -31.77 -4.36 3.00
C SER A 546 -32.04 -5.64 3.77
N VAL A 547 -30.98 -6.38 4.13
CA VAL A 547 -31.12 -7.60 4.94
C VAL A 547 -31.69 -7.28 6.34
N ALA A 548 -31.24 -6.18 6.95
CA ALA A 548 -31.79 -5.74 8.23
C ALA A 548 -33.29 -5.46 8.15
N GLN A 549 -33.74 -4.76 7.09
CA GLN A 549 -35.15 -4.47 6.86
C GLN A 549 -35.99 -5.75 6.69
N GLU A 550 -35.50 -6.75 5.95
CA GLU A 550 -36.18 -8.06 5.80
C GLU A 550 -36.39 -8.77 7.14
N HIS A 551 -35.48 -8.54 8.09
CA HIS A 551 -35.56 -9.07 9.45
C HIS A 551 -36.20 -8.10 10.46
N ASN A 552 -36.79 -6.98 10.02
CA ASN A 552 -37.34 -5.94 10.90
C ASN A 552 -36.33 -5.41 11.94
N VAL A 553 -35.05 -5.42 11.60
CA VAL A 553 -33.97 -4.90 12.43
C VAL A 553 -33.74 -3.44 12.06
N PRO A 554 -33.80 -2.50 13.02
CA PRO A 554 -33.60 -1.09 12.73
C PRO A 554 -32.17 -0.81 12.27
N VAL A 555 -32.05 0.04 11.25
CA VAL A 555 -30.79 0.53 10.71
C VAL A 555 -30.65 1.99 11.09
N TYR A 556 -29.55 2.34 11.76
CA TYR A 556 -29.24 3.70 12.17
C TYR A 556 -28.00 4.21 11.44
N LEU A 557 -28.14 5.35 10.77
CA LEU A 557 -27.00 6.07 10.21
C LEU A 557 -26.52 7.13 11.19
N LEU A 558 -25.27 7.03 11.64
CA LEU A 558 -24.63 8.05 12.47
C LEU A 558 -23.83 9.01 11.59
N THR A 559 -24.28 10.27 11.45
CA THR A 559 -23.68 11.24 10.55
C THR A 559 -23.64 12.65 11.10
N GLY A 560 -22.50 13.33 10.96
CA GLY A 560 -22.32 14.72 11.36
C GLY A 560 -22.98 15.70 10.39
N ILE A 561 -23.25 16.91 10.90
CA ILE A 561 -23.88 17.98 10.12
C ILE A 561 -23.05 18.45 8.92
N ASN A 562 -21.74 18.41 9.08
CA ASN A 562 -20.73 18.67 8.06
C ASN A 562 -20.74 17.68 6.89
N LYS A 563 -21.51 16.58 6.95
CA LYS A 563 -21.71 15.65 5.83
C LYS A 563 -22.92 15.99 4.97
N ARG A 564 -23.63 17.09 5.24
CA ARG A 564 -24.81 17.50 4.47
C ARG A 564 -24.41 18.55 3.42
N ARG A 565 -24.73 18.31 2.15
CA ARG A 565 -24.55 19.31 1.08
C ARG A 565 -25.88 20.00 0.76
N SER A 566 -25.86 21.33 0.65
CA SER A 566 -27.02 22.16 0.33
C SER A 566 -27.46 22.12 -1.14
N GLY A 567 -26.86 21.27 -1.99
CA GLY A 567 -27.28 21.04 -3.37
C GLY A 567 -28.54 20.17 -3.46
N SER A 568 -29.61 20.70 -4.06
CA SER A 568 -30.83 19.93 -4.35
C SER A 568 -30.62 19.05 -5.58
N LYS A 569 -30.84 17.74 -5.40
CA LYS A 569 -30.69 16.62 -6.34
C LYS A 569 -29.33 15.93 -6.30
N PHE A 570 -29.41 14.61 -6.16
CA PHE A 570 -28.46 13.66 -6.69
C PHE A 570 -28.08 14.15 -8.09
N ASP A 571 -26.87 14.68 -8.24
CA ASP A 571 -26.43 15.27 -9.50
C ASP A 571 -26.62 14.20 -10.58
N GLU A 572 -27.35 14.50 -11.67
CA GLU A 572 -27.53 13.54 -12.78
C GLU A 572 -26.16 13.02 -13.27
N GLN A 573 -25.09 13.80 -13.06
CA GLN A 573 -23.72 13.37 -13.27
C GLN A 573 -23.24 12.27 -12.31
N VAL A 574 -23.58 12.32 -11.02
CA VAL A 574 -23.21 11.29 -10.03
C VAL A 574 -23.99 10.01 -10.32
N GLU A 575 -25.28 10.10 -10.65
CA GLU A 575 -26.09 8.96 -11.10
C GLU A 575 -25.54 8.36 -12.38
N SER A 576 -25.29 9.19 -13.39
CA SER A 576 -24.74 8.77 -14.68
C SER A 576 -23.36 8.12 -14.52
N LYS A 577 -22.48 8.66 -13.67
CA LYS A 577 -21.17 8.06 -13.36
C LYS A 577 -21.31 6.74 -12.61
N LEU A 578 -22.21 6.65 -11.62
CA LEU A 578 -22.50 5.41 -10.89
C LEU A 578 -23.12 4.35 -11.81
N GLU A 579 -24.14 4.68 -12.58
CA GLU A 579 -24.79 3.80 -13.55
C GLU A 579 -23.85 3.40 -14.67
N THR A 580 -22.97 4.29 -15.15
CA THR A 580 -21.93 3.95 -16.11
C THR A 580 -20.95 2.96 -15.49
N ALA A 581 -20.49 3.19 -14.26
CA ALA A 581 -19.60 2.26 -13.57
C ALA A 581 -20.27 0.90 -13.31
N LEU A 582 -21.54 0.89 -12.87
CA LEU A 582 -22.34 -0.31 -12.66
C LEU A 582 -22.64 -1.05 -13.97
N THR A 583 -22.89 -0.35 -15.07
CA THR A 583 -23.12 -0.92 -16.40
C THR A 583 -21.84 -1.54 -16.97
N ILE A 584 -20.70 -0.87 -16.79
CA ILE A 584 -19.39 -1.42 -17.17
C ILE A 584 -19.06 -2.70 -16.37
N LEU A 585 -19.39 -2.72 -15.07
CA LEU A 585 -19.22 -3.90 -14.21
C LEU A 585 -20.13 -5.06 -14.63
N ARG A 586 -21.37 -4.78 -15.04
CA ARG A 586 -22.32 -5.79 -15.50
C ARG A 586 -21.93 -6.41 -16.85
N ASN A 587 -21.21 -5.67 -17.69
CA ASN A 587 -20.95 -6.03 -19.09
C ASN A 587 -19.56 -6.61 -19.39
N LYS A 588 -18.64 -6.74 -18.41
CA LYS A 588 -17.29 -7.28 -18.62
C LYS A 588 -17.03 -8.58 -17.86
N THR A 589 -16.63 -9.62 -18.59
CA THR A 589 -16.34 -10.95 -18.04
C THR A 589 -14.90 -11.15 -17.54
N THR A 590 -13.93 -10.24 -17.76
CA THR A 590 -12.51 -10.58 -17.43
C THR A 590 -11.56 -9.41 -17.15
N THR A 591 -11.96 -8.15 -17.19
CA THR A 591 -11.03 -7.04 -16.82
C THR A 591 -11.45 -6.44 -15.48
N ILE A 592 -10.58 -6.56 -14.49
CA ILE A 592 -10.72 -6.03 -13.13
C ILE A 592 -10.84 -4.50 -13.20
N MET A 593 -12.04 -3.98 -13.42
CA MET A 593 -12.35 -2.58 -13.19
C MET A 593 -12.84 -2.44 -11.77
N SER A 594 -12.20 -1.55 -11.00
CA SER A 594 -12.57 -1.24 -9.63
C SER A 594 -13.99 -0.66 -9.62
N SER A 595 -14.94 -1.38 -9.01
CA SER A 595 -16.25 -0.82 -8.71
C SER A 595 -16.09 0.44 -7.86
N PRO A 596 -16.92 1.47 -8.07
CA PRO A 596 -16.77 2.74 -7.37
C PRO A 596 -16.81 2.52 -5.84
N PRO A 597 -16.03 3.32 -5.09
CA PRO A 597 -16.07 3.60 -3.66
C PRO A 597 -17.29 3.26 -2.80
N ILE A 598 -18.47 3.35 -3.38
CA ILE A 598 -19.62 3.90 -2.71
C ILE A 598 -20.92 3.17 -3.05
N ASP A 599 -21.81 3.10 -2.07
CA ASP A 599 -23.22 2.78 -2.23
C ASP A 599 -24.07 4.04 -1.97
N VAL A 600 -25.25 4.08 -2.59
CA VAL A 600 -26.31 5.02 -2.23
C VAL A 600 -27.37 4.25 -1.47
N LEU A 601 -27.66 4.71 -0.26
CA LEU A 601 -28.65 4.13 0.63
C LEU A 601 -29.94 4.96 0.56
N PRO A 602 -31.05 4.38 0.08
CA PRO A 602 -32.37 5.02 0.09
C PRO A 602 -32.85 5.37 1.50
N LYS A 603 -33.56 6.50 1.62
CA LYS A 603 -34.04 7.05 2.91
C LYS A 603 -34.95 6.10 3.69
N ASP A 604 -35.70 5.24 3.01
CA ASP A 604 -36.62 4.27 3.60
C ASP A 604 -35.92 3.05 4.22
N LEU A 605 -34.62 2.87 3.99
CA LEU A 605 -33.83 1.77 4.56
C LEU A 605 -33.18 2.11 5.91
N PHE A 606 -33.32 3.33 6.42
CA PHE A 606 -32.66 3.72 7.67
C PHE A 606 -33.38 4.82 8.45
N THR A 607 -33.04 4.90 9.74
CA THR A 607 -33.31 6.05 10.60
C THR A 607 -32.04 6.89 10.71
N LEU A 608 -32.16 8.17 10.39
CA LEU A 608 -31.04 9.10 10.44
C LEU A 608 -30.85 9.61 11.89
N ILE A 609 -29.66 9.43 12.44
CA ILE A 609 -29.25 10.04 13.70
C ILE A 609 -28.34 11.23 13.39
N PHE A 610 -28.89 12.42 13.62
CA PHE A 610 -28.30 13.68 13.19
C PHE A 610 -28.52 14.75 14.26
N PRO A 611 -27.52 15.61 14.56
CA PRO A 611 -27.73 16.74 15.45
C PRO A 611 -28.77 17.68 14.84
N SER A 612 -29.82 18.04 15.59
CA SER A 612 -30.79 19.03 15.11
C SER A 612 -30.08 20.38 14.89
N GLU A 613 -30.27 20.99 13.72
CA GLU A 613 -29.76 22.34 13.38
C GLU A 613 -30.22 23.42 14.37
N ASN A 614 -31.24 23.13 15.20
CA ASN A 614 -31.82 24.05 16.16
C ASN A 614 -31.68 23.54 17.60
N ASN A 615 -30.61 23.96 18.29
CA ASN A 615 -30.69 24.25 19.74
C ASN A 615 -31.33 25.64 19.99
N GLY A 616 -32.33 25.98 19.18
CA GLY A 616 -33.29 27.06 19.40
C GLY A 616 -34.69 26.47 19.44
N VAL A 617 -35.12 26.06 20.64
CA VAL A 617 -36.50 25.86 21.13
C VAL A 617 -37.62 25.85 20.07
N ALA A 618 -38.27 24.69 19.88
CA ALA A 618 -39.73 24.57 19.93
C ALA A 618 -40.16 23.09 19.80
N ASP A 619 -40.70 22.56 20.90
CA ASP A 619 -41.60 21.41 20.89
C ASP A 619 -42.72 21.62 19.85
N GLN A 620 -42.84 20.71 18.89
CA GLN A 620 -44.12 20.42 18.28
C GLN A 620 -44.45 18.95 18.54
N LYS A 621 -45.26 18.75 19.59
CA LYS A 621 -46.02 17.51 19.77
C LYS A 621 -46.89 17.27 18.52
N PRO A 622 -47.10 16.01 18.12
CA PRO A 622 -48.08 15.70 17.09
C PRO A 622 -49.47 16.11 17.58
N SER A 623 -50.16 16.94 16.81
CA SER A 623 -51.57 17.26 17.03
C SER A 623 -52.40 15.97 16.93
N THR A 624 -53.00 15.58 18.05
CA THR A 624 -54.11 14.63 18.06
C THR A 624 -55.29 15.25 17.31
N SER A 625 -55.73 14.56 16.26
CA SER A 625 -57.01 14.81 15.60
C SER A 625 -58.14 14.52 16.59
N GLU A 626 -58.90 15.54 16.99
CA GLU A 626 -60.20 15.36 17.60
C GLU A 626 -61.22 15.00 16.51
N ASP A 627 -61.80 13.81 16.63
CA ASP A 627 -62.96 13.37 15.88
C ASP A 627 -64.20 14.16 16.30
N SER A 628 -64.92 14.62 15.29
CA SER A 628 -66.26 15.17 15.39
C SER A 628 -67.31 14.10 15.72
N SER A 629 -68.00 14.26 16.84
CA SER A 629 -69.40 13.85 17.04
C SER A 629 -70.05 14.67 18.13
#